data_AF-A0A419HQK9-F1
#
_entry.id   AF-A0A419HQK9-F1
#
_cell.length_a   1.000
_cell.length_b   1.000
_cell.length_c   1.000
_cell.angle_alpha   90.00
_cell.angle_beta   90.00
_cell.angle_gamma   90.00
#
_symmetry.space_group_name_H-M   'P 1'
#
loop_
_entity.id
_entity.type
_entity.pdbx_description
1 polymer ?
#
loop_
_entity_poly.entity_id
_entity_poly.type
_entity_poly.pdbx_seq_one_letter_code
_entity_poly.pdbx_strand_id
1 'polypeptide(L)'
;MTKRKPPGTSFRFWVDRQISDAQSRGDFEDLPGMGKPLPPPTGRDAATDWALRRAREGDLDVKAFLPPSLALPREIQDLPAKLAKVRAERQVREIVEDLNERIRQAHRLPQEGPLLRAGPLDVEEVVANWRNDRS
;
A
#
# COMPACT_ATOMS: atom_id res chain seq x y z
N MET A 1 -9.89 19.24 12.56
CA MET A 1 -9.44 18.71 13.87
C MET A 1 -10.65 18.12 14.59
N THR A 2 -10.60 16.85 15.00
CA THR A 2 -11.69 16.23 15.76
C THR A 2 -11.67 16.73 17.21
N LYS A 3 -12.81 17.21 17.71
CA LYS A 3 -12.95 17.66 19.11
C LYS A 3 -12.92 16.44 20.05
N ARG A 4 -12.43 16.59 21.29
CA ARG A 4 -12.52 15.52 22.30
C ARG A 4 -13.88 15.54 22.99
N LYS A 5 -14.33 14.37 23.47
CA LYS A 5 -15.54 14.23 24.28
C LYS A 5 -15.40 15.02 25.60
N PRO A 6 -16.37 15.88 25.96
CA PRO A 6 -16.39 16.54 27.26
C PRO A 6 -16.55 15.53 28.42
N PRO A 7 -15.97 15.81 29.59
CA PRO A 7 -16.23 15.04 30.81
C PRO A 7 -17.70 15.22 31.23
N GLY A 8 -18.31 14.19 31.84
CA GLY A 8 -19.71 14.21 32.29
C GLY A 8 -20.76 13.88 31.20
N THR A 9 -20.36 13.76 29.93
CA THR A 9 -21.28 13.46 28.81
C THR A 9 -21.19 11.99 28.39
N SER A 10 -22.31 11.35 28.08
CA SER A 10 -22.32 9.99 27.51
C SER A 10 -21.75 9.98 26.08
N PHE A 11 -21.14 8.86 25.69
CA PHE A 11 -20.53 8.74 24.35
C PHE A 11 -21.57 8.87 23.24
N ARG A 12 -22.70 8.16 23.39
CA ARG A 12 -23.84 8.23 22.45
C ARG A 12 -24.31 9.67 22.24
N PHE A 13 -24.63 10.39 23.33
CA PHE A 13 -25.09 11.78 23.23
C PHE A 13 -24.07 12.70 22.56
N TRP A 14 -22.78 12.52 22.86
CA TRP A 14 -21.72 13.33 22.24
C TRP A 14 -21.55 13.05 20.74
N VAL A 15 -21.72 11.80 20.30
CA VAL A 15 -21.72 11.43 18.88
C VAL A 15 -22.96 11.97 18.18
N ASP A 16 -24.15 11.77 18.74
CA ASP A 16 -25.42 12.22 18.17
C ASP A 16 -25.44 13.74 17.97
N ARG A 17 -24.92 14.49 18.96
CA ARG A 17 -24.78 15.95 18.84
C ARG A 17 -23.86 16.36 17.70
N GLN A 18 -22.72 15.69 17.51
CA GLN A 18 -21.81 16.00 16.41
C GLN A 18 -22.43 15.71 15.04
N ILE A 19 -23.20 14.62 14.93
CA ILE A 19 -23.92 14.27 13.71
C ILE A 19 -24.96 15.34 13.40
N SER A 20 -25.77 15.74 14.39
CA SER A 20 -26.78 16.78 14.23
C SER A 20 -26.17 18.14 13.86
N ASP A 21 -25.11 18.56 14.55
CA ASP A 21 -24.41 19.80 14.24
C ASP A 21 -23.82 19.78 12.82
N ALA A 22 -23.32 18.63 12.34
CA ALA A 22 -22.81 18.46 10.98
C ALA A 22 -23.92 18.49 9.92
N GLN A 23 -25.08 17.89 10.21
CA GLN A 23 -26.26 18.00 9.36
C GLN A 23 -26.74 19.45 9.24
N SER A 24 -26.81 20.20 10.35
CA SER A 24 -27.23 21.61 10.32
C SER A 24 -26.28 22.52 9.56
N ARG A 25 -25.00 22.14 9.42
CA ARG A 25 -24.02 22.85 8.59
C ARG A 25 -24.06 22.48 7.12
N GLY A 26 -24.84 21.47 6.75
CA GLY A 26 -24.87 20.96 5.38
C GLY A 26 -23.64 20.12 5.02
N ASP A 27 -22.86 19.64 6.00
CA ASP A 27 -21.63 18.85 5.75
C ASP A 27 -21.91 17.54 4.96
N PHE A 28 -23.18 17.14 4.83
CA PHE A 28 -23.63 15.95 4.07
C PHE A 28 -24.32 16.27 2.73
N GLU A 29 -24.47 17.55 2.34
CA GLU A 29 -25.23 17.96 1.15
C GLU A 29 -24.47 17.87 -0.18
N ASP A 30 -23.13 17.82 -0.15
CA ASP A 30 -22.29 17.70 -1.36
C ASP A 30 -21.23 16.60 -1.18
N LEU A 31 -21.66 15.43 -0.72
CA LEU A 31 -20.75 14.31 -0.55
C LEU A 31 -20.34 13.74 -1.92
N PRO A 32 -19.07 13.35 -2.09
CA PRO A 32 -18.64 12.59 -3.25
C PRO A 32 -19.48 11.30 -3.40
N GLY A 33 -20.33 11.26 -4.42
CA GLY A 33 -21.21 10.12 -4.69
C GLY A 33 -22.67 10.30 -4.24
N MET A 34 -23.06 11.45 -3.70
CA MET A 34 -24.46 11.73 -3.37
C MET A 34 -25.36 11.56 -4.61
N GLY A 35 -26.43 10.77 -4.46
CA GLY A 35 -27.40 10.48 -5.52
C GLY A 35 -26.89 9.57 -6.66
N LYS A 36 -25.63 9.14 -6.63
CA LYS A 36 -25.07 8.23 -7.64
C LYS A 36 -25.37 6.77 -7.25
N PRO A 37 -25.61 5.88 -8.23
CA PRO A 37 -25.78 4.45 -7.94
C PRO A 37 -24.51 3.89 -7.28
N LEU A 38 -24.70 2.94 -6.36
CA LEU A 38 -23.58 2.20 -5.82
C LEU A 38 -22.87 1.45 -6.96
N PRO A 39 -21.54 1.34 -6.94
CA PRO A 39 -20.81 0.55 -7.92
C PRO A 39 -21.32 -0.91 -7.93
N PRO A 40 -21.36 -1.56 -9.11
CA PRO A 40 -21.82 -2.93 -9.19
C PRO A 40 -20.95 -3.85 -8.30
N PRO A 41 -21.56 -4.83 -7.62
CA PRO A 41 -20.83 -5.77 -6.77
C PRO A 41 -19.86 -6.59 -7.63
N THR A 42 -18.63 -6.81 -7.13
CA THR A 42 -17.67 -7.65 -7.88
C THR A 42 -17.81 -9.14 -7.58
N GLY A 43 -18.79 -9.52 -6.75
CA GLY A 43 -18.99 -10.89 -6.25
C GLY A 43 -18.21 -11.19 -4.96
N ARG A 44 -17.57 -10.18 -4.35
CA ARG A 44 -16.93 -10.25 -3.03
C ARG A 44 -17.77 -9.52 -1.99
N ASP A 45 -17.43 -9.66 -0.70
CA ASP A 45 -18.11 -8.89 0.34
C ASP A 45 -17.81 -7.37 0.21
N ALA A 46 -18.71 -6.56 0.75
CA ALA A 46 -18.67 -5.11 0.61
C ALA A 46 -17.40 -4.47 1.19
N ALA A 47 -16.82 -5.04 2.25
CA ALA A 47 -15.60 -4.53 2.87
C ALA A 47 -14.38 -4.80 1.98
N THR A 48 -14.29 -6.01 1.40
CA THR A 48 -13.25 -6.36 0.44
C THR A 48 -13.32 -5.50 -0.83
N ASP A 49 -14.52 -5.29 -1.37
CA ASP A 49 -14.72 -4.44 -2.56
C ASP A 49 -14.32 -2.98 -2.31
N TRP A 50 -14.70 -2.45 -1.15
CA TRP A 50 -14.29 -1.11 -0.73
C TRP A 50 -12.76 -1.02 -0.61
N ALA A 51 -12.12 -1.96 0.08
CA ALA A 51 -10.67 -1.95 0.28
C ALA A 51 -9.90 -2.03 -1.05
N LEU A 52 -10.33 -2.89 -1.97
CA LEU A 52 -9.74 -3.02 -3.31
C LEU A 52 -9.91 -1.77 -4.15
N ARG A 53 -11.06 -1.10 -4.05
CA ARG A 53 -11.31 0.17 -4.74
C ARG A 53 -10.37 1.26 -4.21
N ARG A 54 -10.27 1.44 -2.89
CA ARG A 54 -9.37 2.42 -2.25
C ARG A 54 -7.89 2.13 -2.56
N ALA A 55 -7.52 0.85 -2.60
CA ALA A 55 -6.21 0.38 -3.04
C ALA A 55 -5.89 0.77 -4.50
N ARG A 56 -6.86 0.66 -5.42
CA ARG A 56 -6.69 1.04 -6.83
C ARG A 56 -6.67 2.56 -7.05
N GLU A 57 -7.45 3.30 -6.26
CA GLU A 57 -7.53 4.77 -6.32
C GLU A 57 -6.24 5.45 -5.83
N GLY A 58 -5.32 4.71 -5.20
CA GLY A 58 -4.05 5.23 -4.69
C GLY A 58 -4.16 5.89 -3.31
N ASP A 59 -5.34 5.88 -2.70
CA ASP A 59 -5.62 6.47 -1.38
C ASP A 59 -5.09 5.63 -0.21
N LEU A 60 -4.77 4.36 -0.46
CA LEU A 60 -4.07 3.48 0.47
C LEU A 60 -2.70 3.17 -0.13
N ASP A 61 -1.61 3.43 0.62
CA ASP A 61 -0.32 2.86 0.29
C ASP A 61 -0.33 1.37 0.64
N VAL A 62 -0.97 0.58 -0.22
CA VAL A 62 -1.12 -0.87 -0.06
C VAL A 62 0.24 -1.54 0.07
N LYS A 63 1.29 -0.96 -0.51
CA LYS A 63 2.66 -1.51 -0.49
C LYS A 63 3.20 -1.61 0.94
N ALA A 64 2.89 -0.63 1.79
CA ALA A 64 3.31 -0.63 3.19
C ALA A 64 2.65 -1.74 4.02
N PHE A 65 1.53 -2.31 3.55
CA PHE A 65 0.76 -3.32 4.26
C PHE A 65 0.87 -4.73 3.64
N LEU A 66 1.66 -4.91 2.57
CA LEU A 66 1.81 -6.23 1.97
C LEU A 66 2.66 -7.12 2.88
N PRO A 67 2.27 -8.39 3.07
CA PRO A 67 3.17 -9.36 3.68
C PRO A 67 4.43 -9.52 2.83
N PRO A 68 5.58 -9.88 3.43
CA PRO A 68 6.85 -10.04 2.71
C PRO A 68 6.76 -10.94 1.48
N SER A 69 5.91 -11.98 1.53
CA SER A 69 5.64 -12.93 0.43
C SER A 69 5.06 -12.28 -0.84
N LEU A 70 4.43 -11.11 -0.72
CA LEU A 70 3.90 -10.34 -1.85
C LEU A 70 4.71 -9.07 -2.12
N ALA A 71 5.27 -8.44 -1.08
CA ALA A 71 6.07 -7.23 -1.21
C ALA A 71 7.37 -7.49 -1.99
N LEU A 72 8.13 -8.54 -1.64
CA LEU A 72 9.44 -8.81 -2.23
C LEU A 72 9.38 -9.20 -3.71
N PRO A 73 8.48 -10.10 -4.17
CA PRO A 73 8.35 -10.37 -5.61
C PRO A 73 7.98 -9.12 -6.41
N ARG A 74 7.18 -8.23 -5.83
CA ARG A 74 6.82 -6.98 -6.48
C ARG A 74 8.00 -6.01 -6.54
N GLU A 75 8.78 -5.89 -5.48
CA GLU A 75 10.02 -5.08 -5.51
C GLU A 75 10.99 -5.57 -6.58
N ILE A 76 11.11 -6.89 -6.79
CA ILE A 76 11.91 -7.46 -7.89
C ILE A 76 11.34 -7.03 -9.26
N GLN A 77 10.02 -7.04 -9.44
CA GLN A 77 9.38 -6.58 -10.68
C GLN A 77 9.59 -5.08 -10.95
N ASP A 78 9.56 -4.26 -9.89
CA ASP A 78 9.75 -2.81 -9.98
C ASP A 78 11.26 -2.43 -10.08
N LEU A 79 12.18 -3.37 -9.82
CA LEU A 79 13.62 -3.14 -9.74
C LEU A 79 14.21 -2.52 -11.03
N PRO A 80 13.92 -3.01 -12.26
CA PRO A 80 14.47 -2.43 -13.48
C PRO A 80 14.12 -0.94 -13.63
N ALA A 81 12.87 -0.57 -13.36
CA ALA A 81 12.41 0.82 -13.42
C ALA A 81 13.08 1.71 -12.35
N LYS A 82 13.42 1.14 -11.19
CA LYS A 82 14.19 1.82 -10.14
C LYS A 82 15.64 2.03 -10.56
N LEU A 83 16.29 0.99 -11.09
CA LEU A 83 17.69 1.02 -11.52
C LEU A 83 17.91 1.94 -12.73
N ALA A 84 16.94 2.09 -13.62
CA ALA A 84 17.00 3.03 -14.75
C ALA A 84 17.27 4.50 -14.31
N LYS A 85 16.91 4.86 -13.07
CA LYS A 85 17.14 6.21 -12.51
C LYS A 85 18.50 6.35 -11.83
N VAL A 86 19.20 5.25 -11.59
CA VAL A 86 20.48 5.22 -10.86
C VAL A 86 21.62 5.46 -11.84
N ARG A 87 22.52 6.39 -11.48
CA ARG A 87 23.62 6.82 -12.35
C ARG A 87 24.92 6.05 -12.09
N ALA A 88 25.15 5.61 -10.85
CA ALA A 88 26.39 4.97 -10.40
C ALA A 88 26.22 3.46 -10.17
N GLU A 89 27.14 2.66 -10.69
CA GLU A 89 27.11 1.21 -10.53
C GLU A 89 27.18 0.76 -9.07
N ARG A 90 28.00 1.43 -8.26
CA ARG A 90 28.09 1.14 -6.83
C ARG A 90 26.72 1.20 -6.15
N GLN A 91 25.90 2.18 -6.51
CA GLN A 91 24.54 2.33 -5.98
C GLN A 91 23.62 1.21 -6.48
N VAL A 92 23.79 0.74 -7.72
CA VAL A 92 23.05 -0.42 -8.24
C VAL A 92 23.36 -1.65 -7.41
N ARG A 93 24.65 -1.92 -7.15
CA ARG A 93 25.08 -3.05 -6.32
C ARG A 93 24.51 -2.97 -4.91
N GLU A 94 24.64 -1.82 -4.26
CA GLU A 94 24.09 -1.57 -2.91
C GLU A 94 22.57 -1.83 -2.86
N ILE A 95 21.80 -1.39 -3.87
CA ILE A 95 20.34 -1.62 -3.93
C ILE A 95 19.99 -3.10 -4.07
N VAL A 96 20.73 -3.84 -4.92
CA VAL A 96 20.46 -5.26 -5.15
C VAL A 96 20.88 -6.09 -3.94
N GLU A 97 22.01 -5.77 -3.30
CA GLU A 97 22.49 -6.43 -2.09
C GLU A 97 21.54 -6.25 -0.91
N ASP A 98 21.01 -5.03 -0.72
CA ASP A 98 19.98 -4.76 0.28
C ASP A 98 18.71 -5.58 0.03
N LEU A 99 18.22 -5.61 -1.21
CA LEU A 99 17.05 -6.42 -1.58
C LEU A 99 17.31 -7.91 -1.32
N ASN A 100 18.49 -8.41 -1.67
CA ASN A 100 18.88 -9.79 -1.42
C ASN A 100 18.93 -10.12 0.07
N GLU A 101 19.43 -9.22 0.90
CA GLU A 101 19.44 -9.43 2.35
C GLU A 101 18.02 -9.50 2.91
N ARG A 102 17.11 -8.62 2.47
CA ARG A 102 15.69 -8.66 2.87
C ARG A 102 15.01 -9.96 2.42
N ILE A 103 15.33 -10.47 1.22
CA ILE A 103 14.83 -11.77 0.74
C ILE A 103 15.34 -12.91 1.63
N ARG A 104 16.64 -12.93 1.96
CA ARG A 104 17.22 -13.95 2.84
C ARG A 104 16.59 -13.91 4.23
N GLN A 105 16.39 -12.72 4.80
CA GLN A 105 15.74 -12.56 6.10
C GLN A 105 14.30 -13.06 6.07
N ALA A 106 13.54 -12.73 5.03
CA ALA A 106 12.18 -13.21 4.87
C ALA A 106 12.12 -14.74 4.81
N HIS A 107 13.02 -15.41 4.09
CA HIS A 107 13.11 -16.88 4.06
C HIS A 107 13.46 -17.52 5.41
N ARG A 108 14.15 -16.80 6.31
CA ARG A 108 14.52 -17.30 7.65
C ARG A 108 13.38 -17.21 8.65
N LEU A 109 12.36 -16.41 8.38
CA LEU A 109 11.21 -16.23 9.26
C LEU A 109 10.09 -17.22 8.90
N PRO A 110 9.25 -17.62 9.87
CA PRO A 110 8.02 -18.33 9.59
C PRO A 110 7.19 -17.55 8.56
N GLN A 111 6.77 -18.22 7.49
CA GLN A 111 6.00 -17.58 6.44
C GLN A 111 4.56 -17.36 6.92
N GLU A 112 4.18 -16.11 7.13
CA GLU A 112 2.80 -15.72 7.34
C GLU A 112 2.13 -15.44 5.99
N GLY A 113 1.18 -16.28 5.58
CA GLY A 113 0.45 -16.14 4.33
C GLY A 113 0.99 -16.99 3.17
N PRO A 114 0.82 -16.56 1.91
CA PRO A 114 1.25 -17.32 0.74
C PRO A 114 2.76 -17.58 0.72
N LEU A 115 3.17 -18.66 0.05
CA LEU A 115 4.58 -19.02 -0.08
C LEU A 115 5.40 -17.89 -0.73
N LEU A 116 6.53 -17.53 -0.11
CA LEU A 116 7.50 -16.58 -0.67
C LEU A 116 8.18 -17.20 -1.90
N ARG A 117 7.86 -16.66 -3.08
CA ARG A 117 8.43 -17.09 -4.37
C ARG A 117 9.70 -16.33 -4.77
N ALA A 118 10.01 -15.21 -4.13
CA ALA A 118 11.18 -14.40 -4.47
C ALA A 118 12.46 -15.10 -4.01
N GLY A 119 13.42 -15.25 -4.93
CA GLY A 119 14.78 -15.70 -4.64
C GLY A 119 15.78 -14.55 -4.74
N PRO A 120 16.97 -14.66 -4.11
CA PRO A 120 18.04 -13.70 -4.30
C PRO A 120 18.42 -13.56 -5.78
N LEU A 121 18.72 -12.34 -6.22
CA LEU A 121 19.15 -12.00 -7.57
C LEU A 121 20.68 -12.05 -7.68
N ASP A 122 21.19 -12.41 -8.87
CA ASP A 122 22.61 -12.27 -9.18
C ASP A 122 22.95 -10.78 -9.41
N VAL A 123 23.84 -10.25 -8.57
CA VAL A 123 24.24 -8.84 -8.61
C VAL A 123 24.97 -8.51 -9.92
N GLU A 124 25.84 -9.42 -10.40
CA GLU A 124 26.61 -9.17 -11.62
C GLU A 124 25.70 -9.18 -12.86
N GLU A 125 24.75 -10.10 -12.91
CA GLU A 125 23.75 -10.16 -13.98
C GLU A 125 22.91 -8.88 -14.03
N VAL A 126 22.42 -8.42 -12.88
CA VAL A 126 21.62 -7.18 -12.79
C VAL A 126 22.44 -5.96 -13.20
N VAL A 127 23.71 -5.86 -12.80
CA VAL A 127 24.59 -4.77 -13.19
C VAL A 127 24.89 -4.79 -14.69
N ALA A 128 25.13 -5.98 -15.27
CA ALA A 128 25.37 -6.13 -16.69
C ALA A 128 24.15 -5.66 -17.52
N ASN A 129 22.95 -6.09 -17.14
CA ASN A 129 21.71 -5.67 -17.78
C ASN A 129 21.50 -4.16 -17.67
N TRP A 130 21.72 -3.57 -16.49
CA TRP A 130 21.63 -2.12 -16.30
C TRP A 130 22.64 -1.32 -17.14
N ARG A 131 23.86 -1.85 -17.35
CA ARG A 131 24.84 -1.21 -18.26
C ARG A 131 24.39 -1.29 -19.71
N ASN A 132 23.87 -2.44 -20.14
CA ASN A 132 23.40 -2.67 -21.51
C ASN A 132 22.20 -1.77 -21.87
N ASP A 133 21.25 -1.59 -20.95
CA ASP A 133 20.07 -0.73 -21.14
C ASP A 133 20.41 0.77 -21.26
N ARG A 134 21.67 1.14 -20.99
CA ARG A 134 22.18 2.51 -21.04
C ARG A 134 23.19 2.75 -22.17
N SER A 135 23.61 1.70 -22.88
CA SER A 135 24.55 1.80 -24.00
C SER A 135 23.87 2.22 -25.30
#